data_AF-A0A8E8K9K1-F1
#
_entry.id   AF-A0A8E8K9K1-F1
#
_cell.length_a   1.000
_cell.length_b   1.000
_cell.length_c   1.000
_cell.angle_alpha   90.00
_cell.angle_beta   90.00
_cell.angle_gamma   90.00
#
_symmetry.space_group_name_H-M   'P 1'
#
loop_
_entity.id
_entity.type
_entity.pdbx_description
1 polymer ?
#
loop_
_entity_poly.entity_id
_entity_poly.type
_entity_poly.pdbx_seq_one_letter_code
_entity_poly.pdbx_strand_id
1 'polypeptide(L)'
;MDENSGTRSTGTTRRRLLAGGAAIGTVGLAGCLGGRDGPVPEPEVTSDRIDDWRQTDESESTVFEQAYGPVTVRALERTRIFEYAPVADALAETVDASGSPVVFFATRIDLRPAIDQLPAGVGRDRVMSEVETAATDAFRAQLRNAGIENVEVAEEMTTTVRTGHTATAWRLTGEYAFDGGIPLPTGSTATLDRPVDIEARLGVWHDGTDVIVAGGAYPTDPLIQVFDAALPDSVDAESVVTQLADAETAEALAADPAAFDEDVSQLLISVE
;
A
#
# COMPACT_ATOMS: atom_id res chain seq x y z
N MET A 1 27.94 -10.21 52.72
CA MET A 1 27.76 -11.67 52.66
C MET A 1 26.28 -11.87 52.89
N ASP A 2 25.43 -12.10 51.90
CA ASP A 2 25.56 -12.57 50.51
C ASP A 2 24.42 -11.94 49.69
N GLU A 3 24.65 -11.37 48.49
CA GLU A 3 24.48 -11.98 47.15
C GLU A 3 23.13 -12.68 46.94
N ASN A 4 22.17 -12.08 46.21
CA ASN A 4 21.99 -11.98 44.75
C ASN A 4 21.03 -13.06 44.19
N SER A 5 20.24 -12.65 43.19
CA SER A 5 19.28 -13.37 42.31
C SER A 5 17.82 -12.99 42.60
N GLY A 6 17.06 -12.31 41.76
CA GLY A 6 17.16 -12.08 40.33
C GLY A 6 15.84 -12.49 39.69
N THR A 7 14.93 -11.55 39.42
CA THR A 7 13.93 -11.71 38.35
C THR A 7 13.52 -10.35 37.81
N ARG A 8 14.04 -10.04 36.62
CA ARG A 8 13.45 -9.07 35.70
C ARG A 8 12.13 -9.64 35.21
N SER A 9 11.06 -8.86 35.28
CA SER A 9 9.96 -9.00 34.33
C SER A 9 9.64 -7.63 33.78
N THR A 10 10.18 -7.40 32.58
CA THR A 10 9.94 -6.23 31.74
C THR A 10 8.55 -6.41 31.12
N GLY A 11 7.51 -6.03 31.85
CA GLY A 11 6.16 -5.89 31.29
C GLY A 11 6.05 -4.57 30.56
N THR A 12 6.48 -4.51 29.29
CA THR A 12 6.21 -3.35 28.43
C THR A 12 4.75 -3.42 27.99
N THR A 13 3.87 -2.94 28.86
CA THR A 13 2.48 -2.60 28.54
C THR A 13 2.50 -1.52 27.46
N ARG A 14 2.30 -1.88 26.18
CA ARG A 14 2.07 -0.89 25.12
C ARG A 14 0.74 -0.19 25.42
N ARG A 15 0.84 1.06 25.88
CA ARG A 15 -0.28 1.98 26.06
C ARG A 15 -0.87 2.26 24.68
N ARG A 16 -2.09 1.77 24.43
CA ARG A 16 -3.01 2.36 23.46
C ARG A 16 -3.27 3.81 23.89
N LEU A 17 -2.70 4.77 23.18
CA LEU A 17 -3.06 6.18 23.29
C LEU A 17 -4.17 6.47 22.28
N LEU A 18 -5.42 6.22 22.70
CA LEU A 18 -6.60 6.87 22.13
C LEU A 18 -6.90 8.09 23.01
N ALA A 19 -6.61 9.28 22.48
CA ALA A 19 -7.08 10.57 22.98
C ALA A 19 -6.87 11.57 21.83
N GLY A 20 -7.89 12.09 21.16
CA GLY A 20 -9.08 12.73 21.72
C GLY A 20 -8.84 14.24 21.67
N GLY A 21 -9.40 14.92 20.66
CA GLY A 21 -9.25 16.38 20.52
C GLY A 21 -9.87 16.93 19.23
N ALA A 22 -11.18 16.83 19.07
CA ALA A 22 -11.91 17.62 18.09
C ALA A 22 -11.92 19.10 18.54
N ALA A 23 -11.18 19.96 17.84
CA ALA A 23 -11.30 21.40 17.97
C ALA A 23 -12.09 21.93 16.76
N ILE A 24 -13.39 22.11 16.93
CA ILE A 24 -14.23 22.88 15.99
C ILE A 24 -13.92 24.36 16.23
N GLY A 25 -13.34 25.03 15.23
CA GLY A 25 -12.92 26.43 15.33
C GLY A 25 -13.22 27.26 14.08
N THR A 26 -14.38 27.94 14.12
CA THR A 26 -14.76 29.22 13.48
C THR A 26 -14.64 29.41 11.96
N VAL A 27 -15.81 29.71 11.36
CA VAL A 27 -16.04 30.30 10.04
C VAL A 27 -15.28 31.62 9.87
N GLY A 28 -14.40 31.67 8.85
CA GLY A 28 -13.86 32.90 8.28
C GLY A 28 -14.33 33.07 6.84
N LEU A 29 -15.37 33.86 6.61
CA LEU A 29 -15.74 34.31 5.27
C LEU A 29 -14.80 35.45 4.87
N ALA A 30 -13.82 35.15 4.01
CA ALA A 30 -13.00 36.17 3.36
C ALA A 30 -12.69 35.80 1.90
N GLY A 31 -13.39 36.48 0.98
CA GLY A 31 -12.78 37.03 -0.24
C GLY A 31 -12.37 36.09 -1.38
N CYS A 32 -13.30 35.84 -2.30
CA CYS A 32 -13.15 35.87 -3.77
C CYS A 32 -11.72 35.88 -4.36
N LEU A 33 -11.01 34.75 -4.27
CA LEU A 33 -10.00 34.27 -5.22
C LEU A 33 -9.94 32.74 -5.12
N GLY A 34 -10.91 32.05 -5.72
CA GLY A 34 -10.84 30.65 -6.24
C GLY A 34 -10.08 29.53 -5.51
N GLY A 35 -9.71 29.68 -4.23
CA GLY A 35 -8.90 28.72 -3.50
C GLY A 35 -9.76 27.60 -2.94
N ARG A 36 -9.38 26.34 -3.23
CA ARG A 36 -9.85 25.16 -2.52
C ARG A 36 -9.27 25.20 -1.10
N ASP A 37 -9.79 26.07 -0.25
CA ASP A 37 -9.40 26.15 1.16
C ASP A 37 -10.22 25.13 1.97
N GLY A 38 -9.59 24.02 2.35
CA GLY A 38 -10.20 22.92 3.10
C GLY A 38 -9.24 21.73 3.25
N PRO A 39 -9.63 20.67 3.97
CA PRO A 39 -8.91 19.39 3.94
C PRO A 39 -8.97 18.76 2.54
N VAL A 40 -8.00 17.91 2.22
CA VAL A 40 -8.00 17.14 0.97
C VAL A 40 -9.10 16.07 1.09
N PRO A 41 -10.01 15.93 0.11
CA PRO A 41 -10.99 14.85 0.14
C PRO A 41 -10.32 13.47 0.21
N GLU A 42 -10.96 12.53 0.91
CA GLU A 42 -10.49 11.13 0.94
C GLU A 42 -10.60 10.51 -0.45
N PRO A 43 -9.62 9.69 -0.89
CA PRO A 43 -9.79 8.87 -2.08
C PRO A 43 -10.85 7.79 -1.84
N GLU A 44 -11.75 7.61 -2.81
CA GLU A 44 -12.81 6.60 -2.76
C GLU A 44 -12.48 5.44 -3.71
N VAL A 45 -12.52 4.20 -3.21
CA VAL A 45 -12.38 3.00 -4.04
C VAL A 45 -13.79 2.47 -4.30
N THR A 46 -14.31 2.68 -5.51
CA THR A 46 -15.73 2.42 -5.83
C THR A 46 -16.04 0.97 -6.17
N SER A 47 -15.02 0.12 -6.31
CA SER A 47 -15.18 -1.30 -6.65
C SER A 47 -15.48 -2.13 -5.39
N ASP A 48 -16.58 -2.90 -5.42
CA ASP A 48 -16.96 -3.85 -4.36
C ASP A 48 -15.86 -4.88 -4.02
N ARG A 49 -14.90 -5.12 -4.93
CA ARG A 49 -13.71 -5.96 -4.66
C ARG A 49 -12.91 -5.49 -3.44
N ILE A 50 -13.03 -4.23 -3.04
CA ILE A 50 -12.36 -3.70 -1.85
C ILE A 50 -12.91 -4.29 -0.54
N ASP A 51 -14.07 -4.97 -0.56
CA ASP A 51 -14.70 -5.57 0.63
C ASP A 51 -13.84 -6.69 1.26
N ASP A 52 -13.03 -7.37 0.45
CA ASP A 52 -12.07 -8.39 0.92
C ASP A 52 -10.75 -7.79 1.44
N TRP A 53 -10.60 -6.46 1.37
CA TRP A 53 -9.41 -5.74 1.76
C TRP A 53 -9.64 -4.99 3.08
N ARG A 54 -8.66 -5.07 3.98
CA ARG A 54 -8.68 -4.38 5.27
C ARG A 54 -7.86 -3.10 5.18
N GLN A 55 -8.45 -1.96 5.51
CA GLN A 55 -7.68 -0.71 5.66
C GLN A 55 -6.77 -0.81 6.89
N THR A 56 -5.48 -0.60 6.70
CA THR A 56 -4.45 -0.68 7.74
C THR A 56 -3.97 0.69 8.20
N ASP A 57 -3.98 1.67 7.31
CA ASP A 57 -3.48 3.02 7.59
C ASP A 57 -4.21 4.10 6.77
N GLU A 58 -4.11 5.34 7.24
CA GLU A 58 -4.55 6.54 6.54
C GLU A 58 -3.64 7.70 6.92
N SER A 59 -3.23 8.50 5.94
CA SER A 59 -2.35 9.64 6.15
C SER A 59 -2.72 10.85 5.29
N GLU A 60 -2.37 12.03 5.78
CA GLU A 60 -2.44 13.30 5.04
C GLU A 60 -1.07 13.97 5.09
N SER A 61 -0.60 14.52 3.98
CA SER A 61 0.74 15.12 3.89
C SER A 61 0.85 16.17 2.78
N THR A 62 1.95 16.92 2.77
CA THR A 62 2.31 17.79 1.64
C THR A 62 3.33 17.07 0.79
N VAL A 63 2.99 16.79 -0.47
CA VAL A 63 3.88 16.11 -1.43
C VAL A 63 5.02 17.04 -1.81
N PHE A 64 4.69 18.27 -2.24
CA PHE A 64 5.66 19.33 -2.53
C PHE A 64 5.02 20.72 -2.47
N GLU A 65 5.89 21.73 -2.41
CA GLU A 65 5.55 23.13 -2.64
C GLU A 65 6.61 23.75 -3.55
N GLN A 66 6.22 24.24 -4.74
CA GLN A 66 7.16 24.76 -5.74
C GLN A 66 6.65 26.03 -6.40
N ALA A 67 7.55 26.98 -6.62
CA ALA A 67 7.25 28.24 -7.32
C ALA A 67 7.46 28.11 -8.83
N TYR A 68 6.41 28.42 -9.59
CA TYR A 68 6.41 28.54 -11.04
C TYR A 68 6.18 30.00 -11.42
N GLY A 69 7.27 30.77 -11.50
CA GLY A 69 7.21 32.21 -11.71
C GLY A 69 6.53 32.93 -10.54
N PRO A 70 5.42 33.66 -10.75
CA PRO A 70 4.73 34.36 -9.66
C PRO A 70 3.74 33.47 -8.88
N VAL A 71 3.55 32.21 -9.28
CA VAL A 71 2.58 31.29 -8.66
C VAL A 71 3.32 30.20 -7.89
N THR A 72 2.95 29.99 -6.62
CA THR A 72 3.38 28.81 -5.85
C THR A 72 2.31 27.74 -5.97
N VAL A 73 2.71 26.54 -6.39
CA VAL A 73 1.85 25.35 -6.41
C VAL A 73 2.20 24.48 -5.21
N ARG A 74 1.20 24.12 -4.43
CA ARG A 74 1.31 23.15 -3.35
C ARG A 74 0.49 21.91 -3.68
N ALA A 75 1.08 20.74 -3.49
CA ALA A 75 0.43 19.45 -3.64
C ALA A 75 0.18 18.86 -2.24
N LEU A 76 -1.10 18.74 -1.87
CA LEU A 76 -1.52 18.14 -0.60
C LEU A 76 -2.14 16.79 -0.90
N GLU A 77 -1.75 15.75 -0.17
CA GLU A 77 -2.25 14.40 -0.37
C GLU A 77 -3.06 13.87 0.80
N ARG A 78 -3.96 12.95 0.48
CA ARG A 78 -4.60 12.04 1.43
C ARG A 78 -4.54 10.63 0.88
N THR A 79 -4.00 9.71 1.68
CA THR A 79 -3.69 8.33 1.28
C THR A 79 -4.39 7.34 2.20
N ARG A 80 -4.95 6.27 1.62
CA ARG A 80 -5.50 5.11 2.32
C ARG A 80 -4.72 3.86 1.90
N ILE A 81 -4.36 3.03 2.88
CA ILE A 81 -3.57 1.82 2.69
C ILE A 81 -4.40 0.61 3.09
N PHE A 82 -4.36 -0.42 2.26
CA PHE A 82 -5.12 -1.65 2.42
C PHE A 82 -4.21 -2.87 2.27
N GLU A 83 -4.54 -3.93 2.98
CA GLU A 83 -3.97 -5.26 2.80
C GLU A 83 -5.10 -6.24 2.44
N TYR A 84 -4.78 -7.27 1.66
CA TYR A 84 -5.75 -8.31 1.35
C TYR A 84 -5.92 -9.23 2.57
N ALA A 85 -7.10 -9.17 3.21
CA ALA A 85 -7.29 -9.75 4.53
C ALA A 85 -7.10 -11.28 4.58
N PRO A 86 -7.60 -12.07 3.60
CA PRO A 86 -7.40 -13.52 3.61
C PRO A 86 -5.93 -13.93 3.64
N VAL A 87 -5.07 -13.25 2.87
CA VAL A 87 -3.62 -13.56 2.84
C VAL A 87 -2.93 -13.04 4.10
N ALA A 88 -3.28 -11.84 4.57
CA ALA A 88 -2.68 -11.27 5.78
C ALA A 88 -2.96 -12.15 7.02
N ASP A 89 -4.20 -12.60 7.18
CA ASP A 89 -4.61 -13.42 8.30
C ASP A 89 -3.97 -14.83 8.19
N ALA A 90 -3.94 -15.41 6.98
CA ALA A 90 -3.27 -16.69 6.73
C ALA A 90 -1.76 -16.68 7.05
N LEU A 91 -1.07 -15.58 6.72
CA LEU A 91 0.35 -15.40 7.03
C LEU A 91 0.60 -15.21 8.54
N ALA A 92 -0.27 -14.47 9.22
CA ALA A 92 -0.20 -14.30 10.67
C ALA A 92 -0.36 -15.66 11.39
N GLU A 93 -1.27 -16.51 10.93
CA GLU A 93 -1.50 -17.83 11.52
C GLU A 93 -0.38 -18.84 11.22
N THR A 94 0.24 -18.76 10.03
CA THR A 94 1.22 -19.76 9.58
C THR A 94 2.64 -19.43 10.02
N VAL A 95 3.06 -18.17 9.93
CA VAL A 95 4.45 -17.74 10.12
C VAL A 95 4.60 -16.56 11.09
N ASP A 96 3.55 -16.19 11.82
CA ASP A 96 3.52 -15.04 12.74
C ASP A 96 3.96 -13.74 12.06
N ALA A 97 3.63 -13.58 10.77
CA ALA A 97 3.94 -12.38 10.02
C ALA A 97 3.14 -11.18 10.54
N SER A 98 3.79 -10.02 10.59
CA SER A 98 3.14 -8.75 10.98
C SER A 98 2.52 -7.99 9.81
N GLY A 99 2.52 -8.55 8.60
CA GLY A 99 2.00 -7.91 7.39
C GLY A 99 1.90 -8.89 6.21
N SER A 100 1.43 -8.37 5.07
CA SER A 100 1.18 -9.12 3.84
C SER A 100 1.91 -8.48 2.64
N PRO A 101 2.44 -9.28 1.70
CA PRO A 101 2.94 -8.75 0.42
C PRO A 101 1.82 -8.33 -0.54
N VAL A 102 0.54 -8.63 -0.22
CA VAL A 102 -0.62 -8.26 -1.03
C VAL A 102 -1.25 -6.99 -0.47
N VAL A 103 -0.93 -5.86 -1.10
CA VAL A 103 -1.26 -4.51 -0.62
C VAL A 103 -1.84 -3.64 -1.73
N PHE A 104 -2.69 -2.68 -1.35
CA PHE A 104 -3.29 -1.70 -2.24
C PHE A 104 -3.31 -0.31 -1.58
N PHE A 105 -3.13 0.72 -2.39
CA PHE A 105 -3.00 2.10 -1.96
C PHE A 105 -3.82 2.99 -2.88
N ALA A 106 -4.53 3.94 -2.29
CA ALA A 106 -5.24 4.98 -3.02
C ALA A 106 -4.90 6.33 -2.40
N THR A 107 -4.53 7.29 -3.24
CA THR A 107 -4.12 8.63 -2.84
C THR A 107 -4.81 9.67 -3.72
N ARG A 108 -5.39 10.68 -3.09
CA ARG A 108 -5.88 11.88 -3.78
C ARG A 108 -4.94 13.05 -3.46
N ILE A 109 -4.52 13.77 -4.50
CA ILE A 109 -3.61 14.91 -4.43
C ILE A 109 -4.32 16.16 -4.92
N ASP A 110 -4.58 17.09 -4.03
CA ASP A 110 -5.15 18.41 -4.32
C ASP A 110 -4.03 19.41 -4.62
N LEU A 111 -4.03 19.92 -5.85
CA LEU A 111 -3.10 20.94 -6.32
C LEU A 111 -3.67 22.33 -6.07
N ARG A 112 -2.91 23.18 -5.38
CA ARG A 112 -3.33 24.55 -5.02
C ARG A 112 -2.33 25.57 -5.54
N PRO A 113 -2.71 26.48 -6.47
CA PRO A 113 -4.00 26.51 -7.18
C PRO A 113 -4.18 25.29 -8.09
N ALA A 114 -5.44 24.99 -8.45
CA ALA A 114 -5.75 23.86 -9.32
C ALA A 114 -4.98 23.99 -10.65
N ILE A 115 -4.50 22.86 -11.16
CA ILE A 115 -3.59 22.83 -12.32
C ILE A 115 -4.21 23.47 -13.58
N ASP A 116 -5.54 23.37 -13.73
CA ASP A 116 -6.30 23.96 -14.83
C ASP A 116 -6.48 25.48 -14.71
N GLN A 117 -6.15 26.06 -13.55
CA GLN A 117 -6.17 27.51 -13.32
C GLN A 117 -4.79 28.14 -13.56
N LEU A 118 -3.78 27.36 -13.92
CA LEU A 118 -2.45 27.88 -14.20
C LEU A 118 -2.47 28.75 -15.48
N PRO A 119 -1.86 29.96 -15.45
CA PRO A 119 -1.91 30.89 -16.58
C PRO A 119 -1.41 30.28 -17.89
N ALA A 120 -2.20 30.44 -18.96
CA ALA A 120 -1.89 29.99 -20.32
C ALA A 120 -1.60 28.48 -20.47
N GLY A 121 -2.01 27.64 -19.50
CA GLY A 121 -1.71 26.20 -19.48
C GLY A 121 -0.22 25.88 -19.37
N VAL A 122 0.63 26.88 -19.18
CA VAL A 122 2.08 26.73 -19.13
C VAL A 122 2.44 26.06 -17.81
N GLY A 123 3.14 24.94 -17.91
CA GLY A 123 3.62 24.20 -16.75
C GLY A 123 2.66 23.12 -16.26
N ARG A 124 1.49 22.91 -16.89
CA ARG A 124 0.63 21.75 -16.57
C ARG A 124 1.39 20.43 -16.76
N ASP A 125 1.99 20.22 -17.94
CA ASP A 125 2.76 19.00 -18.21
C ASP A 125 3.97 18.87 -17.29
N ARG A 126 4.60 20.01 -16.91
CA ARG A 126 5.71 20.01 -15.96
C ARG A 126 5.23 19.60 -14.56
N VAL A 127 4.16 20.21 -14.05
CA VAL A 127 3.58 19.88 -12.75
C VAL A 127 3.14 18.41 -12.72
N MET A 128 2.50 17.92 -13.79
CA MET A 128 2.12 16.51 -13.89
C MET A 128 3.35 15.59 -13.85
N SER A 129 4.41 15.90 -14.60
CA SER A 129 5.65 15.11 -14.58
C SER A 129 6.32 15.10 -13.18
N GLU A 130 6.29 16.22 -12.46
CA GLU A 130 6.77 16.28 -11.06
C GLU A 130 5.88 15.43 -10.14
N VAL A 131 4.56 15.46 -10.33
CA VAL A 131 3.63 14.62 -9.56
C VAL A 131 3.83 13.13 -9.87
N GLU A 132 4.00 12.74 -11.13
CA GLU A 132 4.28 11.34 -11.52
C GLU A 132 5.60 10.83 -10.91
N THR A 133 6.64 11.67 -10.92
CA THR A 133 7.93 11.35 -10.28
C THR A 133 7.75 11.18 -8.77
N ALA A 134 7.10 12.14 -8.11
CA ALA A 134 6.84 12.09 -6.67
C ALA A 134 5.96 10.89 -6.28
N ALA A 135 4.94 10.58 -7.07
CA ALA A 135 4.06 9.43 -6.87
C ALA A 135 4.81 8.11 -6.99
N THR A 136 5.68 7.98 -8.00
CA THR A 136 6.50 6.77 -8.18
C THR A 136 7.47 6.57 -7.02
N ASP A 137 8.11 7.63 -6.55
CA ASP A 137 9.03 7.56 -5.41
C ASP A 137 8.31 7.29 -4.08
N ALA A 138 7.14 7.91 -3.88
CA ALA A 138 6.29 7.64 -2.72
C ALA A 138 5.78 6.19 -2.71
N PHE A 139 5.34 5.68 -3.87
CA PHE A 139 4.90 4.29 -4.00
C PHE A 139 6.03 3.30 -3.70
N ARG A 140 7.23 3.54 -4.23
CA ARG A 140 8.42 2.73 -3.87
C ARG A 140 8.71 2.76 -2.37
N ALA A 141 8.54 3.90 -1.71
CA ALA A 141 8.71 4.00 -0.27
C ALA A 141 7.61 3.25 0.50
N GLN A 142 6.36 3.30 0.03
CA GLN A 142 5.24 2.55 0.61
C GLN A 142 5.47 1.04 0.50
N LEU A 143 5.93 0.55 -0.66
CA LEU A 143 6.28 -0.86 -0.85
C LEU A 143 7.38 -1.31 0.12
N ARG A 144 8.44 -0.51 0.32
CA ARG A 144 9.48 -0.82 1.33
C ARG A 144 8.95 -0.82 2.74
N ASN A 145 8.07 0.12 3.10
CA ASN A 145 7.42 0.12 4.41
C ASN A 145 6.52 -1.12 4.62
N ALA A 146 5.99 -1.69 3.55
CA ALA A 146 5.26 -2.96 3.57
C ALA A 146 6.20 -4.20 3.55
N GLY A 147 7.52 -4.02 3.55
CA GLY A 147 8.50 -5.12 3.53
C GLY A 147 8.92 -5.58 2.14
N ILE A 148 8.53 -4.85 1.08
CA ILE A 148 8.89 -5.15 -0.31
C ILE A 148 10.12 -4.32 -0.68
N GLU A 149 11.25 -4.98 -0.82
CA GLU A 149 12.55 -4.40 -1.11
C GLU A 149 12.93 -4.54 -2.59
N ASN A 150 14.09 -4.00 -2.97
CA ASN A 150 14.65 -4.07 -4.33
C ASN A 150 13.67 -3.61 -5.43
N VAL A 151 12.86 -2.59 -5.12
CA VAL A 151 11.80 -2.11 -6.01
C VAL A 151 12.35 -1.37 -7.23
N GLU A 152 12.04 -1.88 -8.42
CA GLU A 152 12.46 -1.33 -9.71
C GLU A 152 11.26 -1.08 -10.64
N VAL A 153 11.37 -0.08 -11.52
CA VAL A 153 10.36 0.11 -12.59
C VAL A 153 10.75 -0.78 -13.76
N ALA A 154 9.87 -1.72 -14.10
CA ALA A 154 10.05 -2.64 -15.21
C ALA A 154 9.46 -2.10 -16.51
N GLU A 155 8.34 -1.36 -16.41
CA GLU A 155 7.62 -0.84 -17.58
C GLU A 155 6.86 0.45 -17.24
N GLU A 156 6.74 1.33 -18.23
CA GLU A 156 5.87 2.51 -18.22
C GLU A 156 4.92 2.42 -19.41
N MET A 157 3.66 2.71 -19.17
CA MET A 157 2.57 2.59 -20.13
C MET A 157 1.49 3.64 -19.89
N THR A 158 0.45 3.62 -20.72
CA THR A 158 -0.73 4.49 -20.57
C THR A 158 -1.98 3.62 -20.59
N THR A 159 -2.95 3.94 -19.73
CA THR A 159 -4.24 3.25 -19.67
C THR A 159 -5.40 4.24 -19.49
N THR A 160 -6.63 3.77 -19.59
CA THR A 160 -7.84 4.56 -19.35
C THR A 160 -8.59 4.02 -18.14
N VAL A 161 -8.86 4.88 -17.16
CA VAL A 161 -9.61 4.50 -15.94
C VAL A 161 -11.12 4.49 -16.21
N ARG A 162 -11.93 3.94 -15.28
CA ARG A 162 -13.39 3.76 -15.49
C ARG A 162 -14.12 5.07 -15.75
N THR A 163 -13.68 6.15 -15.12
CA THR A 163 -14.20 7.50 -15.30
C THR A 163 -13.86 8.13 -16.67
N GLY A 164 -13.03 7.45 -17.48
CA GLY A 164 -12.67 7.86 -18.84
C GLY A 164 -11.41 8.74 -18.92
N HIS A 165 -10.76 9.02 -17.79
CA HIS A 165 -9.49 9.75 -17.77
C HIS A 165 -8.32 8.87 -18.20
N THR A 166 -7.28 9.50 -18.75
CA THR A 166 -6.04 8.83 -19.12
C THR A 166 -5.10 8.80 -17.92
N ALA A 167 -4.59 7.63 -17.59
CA ALA A 167 -3.57 7.41 -16.57
C ALA A 167 -2.22 7.06 -17.19
N THR A 168 -1.16 7.69 -16.71
CA THR A 168 0.19 7.15 -16.83
C THR A 168 0.30 6.01 -15.83
N ALA A 169 0.82 4.87 -16.26
CA ALA A 169 0.87 3.68 -15.44
C ALA A 169 2.24 3.02 -15.50
N TRP A 170 2.65 2.40 -14.40
CA TRP A 170 3.92 1.71 -14.28
C TRP A 170 3.69 0.30 -13.76
N ARG A 171 4.50 -0.61 -14.29
CA ARG A 171 4.73 -1.91 -13.69
C ARG A 171 6.07 -1.90 -12.99
N LEU A 172 6.06 -2.32 -11.73
CA LEU A 172 7.23 -2.41 -10.89
C LEU A 172 7.44 -3.86 -10.47
N THR A 173 8.67 -4.20 -10.14
CA THR A 173 9.05 -5.49 -9.55
C THR A 173 9.72 -5.24 -8.21
N GLY A 174 9.66 -6.21 -7.31
CA GLY A 174 10.34 -6.17 -6.02
C GLY A 174 10.43 -7.55 -5.38
N GLU A 175 10.91 -7.59 -4.16
CA GLU A 175 11.14 -8.84 -3.42
C GLU A 175 10.60 -8.71 -1.99
N TYR A 176 9.86 -9.69 -1.51
CA TYR A 176 9.35 -9.73 -0.15
C TYR A 176 10.02 -10.86 0.64
N ALA A 177 10.72 -10.52 1.73
CA ALA A 177 11.36 -11.50 2.60
C ALA A 177 10.51 -11.73 3.85
N PHE A 178 10.36 -13.00 4.23
CA PHE A 178 9.73 -13.35 5.50
C PHE A 178 10.76 -13.28 6.63
N ASP A 179 10.45 -12.55 7.69
CA ASP A 179 11.27 -12.52 8.91
C ASP A 179 11.03 -13.76 9.82
N GLY A 180 10.06 -14.60 9.47
CA GLY A 180 9.62 -15.77 10.23
C GLY A 180 10.01 -17.12 9.62
N GLY A 181 9.45 -18.18 10.17
CA GLY A 181 9.64 -19.54 9.66
C GLY A 181 8.42 -20.41 9.96
N ILE A 182 8.31 -21.53 9.26
CA ILE A 182 7.16 -22.42 9.35
C ILE A 182 7.39 -23.43 10.49
N PRO A 183 6.57 -23.43 11.55
CA PRO A 183 6.64 -24.46 12.58
C PRO A 183 6.30 -25.83 12.00
N LEU A 184 7.16 -26.82 12.22
CA LEU A 184 6.95 -28.19 11.74
C LEU A 184 6.34 -29.07 12.83
N PRO A 185 5.58 -30.11 12.45
CA PRO A 185 4.99 -31.05 13.41
C PRO A 185 6.05 -31.81 14.25
N THR A 186 7.29 -31.86 13.76
CA THR A 186 8.45 -32.42 14.46
C THR A 186 8.97 -31.55 15.60
N GLY A 187 8.43 -30.34 15.78
CA GLY A 187 8.85 -29.35 16.79
C GLY A 187 10.05 -28.48 16.38
N SER A 188 10.53 -28.60 15.14
CA SER A 188 11.51 -27.70 14.53
C SER A 188 10.82 -26.59 13.72
N THR A 189 11.55 -25.54 13.33
CA THR A 189 11.05 -24.48 12.44
C THR A 189 11.84 -24.49 11.14
N ALA A 190 11.16 -24.49 10.00
CA ALA A 190 11.78 -24.32 8.68
C ALA A 190 11.98 -22.83 8.38
N THR A 191 13.17 -22.44 7.95
CA THR A 191 13.48 -21.05 7.62
C THR A 191 13.07 -20.72 6.18
N LEU A 192 12.49 -19.53 5.98
CA LEU A 192 12.13 -19.02 4.66
C LEU A 192 13.28 -18.15 4.13
N ASP A 193 14.33 -18.80 3.61
CA ASP A 193 15.57 -18.10 3.20
C ASP A 193 15.49 -17.44 1.80
N ARG A 194 14.39 -17.67 1.07
CA ARG A 194 14.21 -17.13 -0.28
C ARG A 194 13.14 -16.06 -0.29
N PRO A 195 13.43 -14.86 -0.84
CA PRO A 195 12.40 -13.85 -1.02
C PRO A 195 11.34 -14.34 -2.03
N VAL A 196 10.16 -13.76 -1.91
CA VAL A 196 9.07 -13.91 -2.87
C VAL A 196 9.19 -12.79 -3.89
N ASP A 197 9.18 -13.16 -5.17
CA ASP A 197 9.11 -12.19 -6.26
C ASP A 197 7.74 -11.49 -6.25
N ILE A 198 7.76 -10.16 -6.30
CA ILE A 198 6.58 -9.30 -6.24
C ILE A 198 6.46 -8.52 -7.56
N GLU A 199 5.25 -8.47 -8.10
CA GLU A 199 4.86 -7.50 -9.12
C GLU A 199 3.98 -6.43 -8.49
N ALA A 200 4.13 -5.20 -8.96
CA ALA A 200 3.34 -4.07 -8.52
C ALA A 200 2.88 -3.20 -9.68
N ARG A 201 1.72 -2.58 -9.53
CA ARG A 201 1.14 -1.65 -10.49
C ARG A 201 0.90 -0.30 -9.85
N LEU A 202 1.14 0.76 -10.61
CA LEU A 202 0.89 2.13 -10.22
C LEU A 202 0.19 2.85 -11.36
N GLY A 203 -0.80 3.67 -11.06
CA GLY A 203 -1.48 4.56 -12.00
C GLY A 203 -1.58 5.96 -11.43
N VAL A 204 -1.35 6.97 -12.27
CA VAL A 204 -1.46 8.40 -11.95
C VAL A 204 -2.30 9.08 -13.02
N TRP A 205 -3.38 9.77 -12.64
CA TRP A 205 -4.22 10.52 -13.56
C TRP A 205 -4.81 11.77 -12.92
N HIS A 206 -5.27 12.70 -13.75
CA HIS A 206 -6.03 13.87 -13.32
C HIS A 206 -7.53 13.65 -13.61
N ASP A 207 -8.38 13.73 -12.58
CA ASP A 207 -9.83 13.47 -12.67
C ASP A 207 -10.65 14.67 -13.18
N GLY A 208 -9.96 15.76 -13.55
CA GLY A 208 -10.57 17.04 -13.91
C GLY A 208 -10.54 18.06 -12.78
N THR A 209 -10.12 17.66 -11.58
CA THR A 209 -10.02 18.51 -10.41
C THR A 209 -8.72 18.27 -9.63
N ASP A 210 -8.49 17.03 -9.22
CA ASP A 210 -7.39 16.58 -8.39
C ASP A 210 -6.56 15.53 -9.17
N VAL A 211 -5.36 15.22 -8.68
CA VAL A 211 -4.58 14.09 -9.19
C VAL A 211 -4.86 12.88 -8.32
N ILE A 212 -5.20 11.75 -8.94
CA ILE A 212 -5.38 10.48 -8.28
C ILE A 212 -4.18 9.60 -8.56
N VAL A 213 -3.71 8.93 -7.50
CA VAL A 213 -2.65 7.93 -7.55
C VAL A 213 -3.21 6.66 -6.93
N ALA A 214 -3.12 5.55 -7.64
CA ALA A 214 -3.55 4.26 -7.11
C ALA A 214 -2.55 3.19 -7.51
N GLY A 215 -2.26 2.27 -6.59
CA GLY A 215 -1.33 1.19 -6.86
C GLY A 215 -1.51 0.02 -5.93
N GLY A 216 -0.94 -1.12 -6.29
CA GLY A 216 -0.95 -2.31 -5.46
C GLY A 216 0.18 -3.25 -5.83
N ALA A 217 0.46 -4.20 -4.96
CA ALA A 217 1.50 -5.20 -5.13
C ALA A 217 0.98 -6.58 -4.73
N TYR A 218 1.52 -7.61 -5.38
CA TYR A 218 1.14 -9.01 -5.21
C TYR A 218 2.31 -9.93 -5.58
N PRO A 219 2.37 -11.14 -5.00
CA PRO A 219 3.40 -12.11 -5.35
C PRO A 219 3.18 -12.66 -6.77
N THR A 220 4.26 -13.01 -7.46
CA THR A 220 4.19 -13.60 -8.81
C THR A 220 4.00 -15.11 -8.82
N ASP A 221 4.20 -15.75 -7.66
CA ASP A 221 3.97 -17.16 -7.42
C ASP A 221 3.06 -17.34 -6.19
N PRO A 222 2.24 -18.41 -6.12
CA PRO A 222 1.49 -18.71 -4.91
C PRO A 222 2.42 -18.86 -3.70
N LEU A 223 2.06 -18.24 -2.58
CA LEU A 223 2.87 -18.25 -1.36
C LEU A 223 3.07 -19.67 -0.81
N ILE A 224 2.09 -20.56 -1.03
CA ILE A 224 2.21 -21.97 -0.65
C ILE A 224 3.38 -22.67 -1.37
N GLN A 225 3.72 -22.28 -2.60
CA GLN A 225 4.85 -22.86 -3.33
C GLN A 225 6.19 -22.36 -2.79
N VAL A 226 6.24 -21.12 -2.33
CA VAL A 226 7.42 -20.58 -1.63
C VAL A 226 7.67 -21.38 -0.36
N PHE A 227 6.60 -21.67 0.38
CA PHE A 227 6.65 -22.45 1.60
C PHE A 227 7.09 -23.88 1.33
N ASP A 228 6.50 -24.54 0.34
CA ASP A 228 6.82 -25.93 -0.04
C ASP A 228 8.30 -26.12 -0.31
N ALA A 229 8.90 -25.19 -1.07
CA ALA A 229 10.29 -25.27 -1.42
C ALA A 229 11.26 -24.86 -0.29
N ALA A 230 10.76 -24.41 0.87
CA ALA A 230 11.52 -24.27 2.11
C ALA A 230 11.40 -25.52 3.01
N LEU A 231 10.46 -26.42 2.73
CA LEU A 231 10.25 -27.65 3.46
C LEU A 231 11.12 -28.80 2.91
N PRO A 232 11.40 -29.84 3.71
CA PRO A 232 11.99 -31.06 3.19
C PRO A 232 11.05 -31.76 2.20
N ASP A 233 11.57 -32.37 1.13
CA ASP A 233 10.80 -33.07 0.07
C ASP A 233 9.74 -34.10 0.56
N SER A 234 9.83 -34.56 1.80
CA SER A 234 8.87 -35.49 2.41
C SER A 234 7.66 -34.81 3.06
N VAL A 235 7.65 -33.48 3.12
CA VAL A 235 6.67 -32.66 3.81
C VAL A 235 6.05 -31.70 2.79
N ASP A 236 4.73 -31.78 2.65
CA ASP A 236 3.94 -30.95 1.75
C ASP A 236 3.45 -29.69 2.50
N ALA A 237 3.63 -28.51 1.89
CA ALA A 237 3.25 -27.25 2.54
C ALA A 237 1.76 -27.13 2.83
N GLU A 238 0.89 -27.54 1.90
CA GLU A 238 -0.57 -27.46 2.07
C GLU A 238 -1.02 -28.26 3.31
N SER A 239 -0.47 -29.46 3.47
CA SER A 239 -0.72 -30.32 4.63
C SER A 239 -0.22 -29.72 5.94
N VAL A 240 0.95 -29.06 5.92
CA VAL A 240 1.50 -28.38 7.11
C VAL A 240 0.64 -27.19 7.48
N VAL A 241 0.31 -26.32 6.52
CA VAL A 241 -0.53 -25.14 6.74
C VAL A 241 -1.90 -25.54 7.27
N THR A 242 -2.54 -26.54 6.65
CA THR A 242 -3.85 -27.06 7.09
C THR A 242 -3.81 -27.60 8.52
N GLN A 243 -2.67 -28.13 8.96
CA GLN A 243 -2.51 -28.63 10.33
C GLN A 243 -2.20 -27.52 11.34
N LEU A 244 -1.46 -26.48 10.94
CA LEU A 244 -1.13 -25.33 11.78
C LEU A 244 -2.35 -24.43 12.00
N ALA A 245 -3.10 -24.20 10.93
CA ALA A 245 -4.30 -23.37 10.89
C ALA A 245 -5.48 -24.22 10.42
N ASP A 246 -5.87 -24.08 9.15
CA ASP A 246 -6.94 -24.83 8.51
C ASP A 246 -6.84 -24.78 6.97
N ALA A 247 -7.82 -25.40 6.30
CA ALA A 247 -7.84 -25.50 4.85
C ALA A 247 -8.13 -24.16 4.14
N GLU A 248 -8.84 -23.23 4.78
CA GLU A 248 -9.12 -21.90 4.23
C GLU A 248 -7.82 -21.08 4.20
N THR A 249 -7.03 -21.16 5.26
CA THR A 249 -5.68 -20.57 5.32
C THR A 249 -4.75 -21.16 4.25
N ALA A 250 -4.80 -22.47 4.01
CA ALA A 250 -4.04 -23.09 2.92
C ALA A 250 -4.50 -22.62 1.53
N GLU A 251 -5.82 -22.50 1.31
CA GLU A 251 -6.40 -21.99 0.06
C GLU A 251 -6.00 -20.53 -0.20
N ALA A 252 -6.04 -19.66 0.82
CA ALA A 252 -5.63 -18.27 0.70
C ALA A 252 -4.16 -18.11 0.27
N LEU A 253 -3.27 -18.96 0.80
CA LEU A 253 -1.84 -18.95 0.42
C LEU A 253 -1.58 -19.64 -0.92
N ALA A 254 -2.48 -20.51 -1.37
CA ALA A 254 -2.44 -21.17 -2.68
C ALA A 254 -3.11 -20.34 -3.79
N ALA A 255 -3.70 -19.19 -3.46
CA ALA A 255 -4.37 -18.32 -4.42
C ALA A 255 -3.48 -18.01 -5.63
N ASP A 256 -4.09 -18.05 -6.81
CA ASP A 256 -3.40 -17.77 -8.08
C ASP A 256 -3.03 -16.28 -8.15
N PRO A 257 -1.73 -15.94 -8.31
CA PRO A 257 -1.25 -14.58 -8.56
C PRO A 257 -2.03 -13.80 -9.61
N ALA A 258 -2.55 -14.47 -10.65
CA ALA A 258 -3.33 -13.82 -11.69
C ALA A 258 -4.65 -13.21 -11.16
N ALA A 259 -5.22 -13.77 -10.08
CA ALA A 259 -6.39 -13.20 -9.43
C ALA A 259 -6.04 -11.88 -8.72
N PHE A 260 -4.88 -11.80 -8.07
CA PHE A 260 -4.41 -10.56 -7.46
C PHE A 260 -4.09 -9.49 -8.51
N ASP A 261 -3.49 -9.87 -9.64
CA ASP A 261 -3.30 -8.93 -10.76
C ASP A 261 -4.65 -8.36 -11.23
N GLU A 262 -5.64 -9.22 -11.44
CA GLU A 262 -6.97 -8.79 -11.85
C GLU A 262 -7.59 -7.84 -10.79
N ASP A 263 -7.54 -8.21 -9.52
CA ASP A 263 -8.08 -7.42 -8.42
C ASP A 263 -7.42 -6.05 -8.34
N VAL A 264 -6.09 -5.99 -8.24
CA VAL A 264 -5.33 -4.74 -8.18
C VAL A 264 -5.60 -3.87 -9.40
N SER A 265 -5.66 -4.48 -10.59
CA SER A 265 -5.98 -3.75 -11.83
C SER A 265 -7.40 -3.17 -11.81
N GLN A 266 -8.39 -3.90 -11.29
CA GLN A 266 -9.77 -3.42 -11.18
C GLN A 266 -9.94 -2.35 -10.09
N LEU A 267 -9.26 -2.51 -8.95
CA LEU A 267 -9.25 -1.53 -7.87
C LEU A 267 -8.62 -0.22 -8.34
N LEU A 268 -7.46 -0.29 -9.00
CA LEU A 268 -6.73 0.87 -9.51
C LEU A 268 -7.61 1.75 -10.41
N ILE A 269 -8.32 1.15 -11.38
CA ILE A 269 -9.18 1.92 -12.30
C ILE A 269 -10.51 2.38 -11.70
N SER A 270 -10.80 2.02 -10.44
CA SER A 270 -12.03 2.34 -9.72
C SER A 270 -11.88 3.43 -8.67
N VAL A 271 -10.67 3.97 -8.50
CA VAL A 271 -10.44 5.06 -7.55
C VAL A 271 -10.99 6.37 -8.12
N GLU A 272 -11.63 7.15 -7.26
CA GLU A 272 -12.09 8.50 -7.55
C GLU A 272 -11.55 9.49 -6.53
#